data_AF-A0A971NLF4-F1
#
_entry.id   AF-A0A971NLF4-F1
#
_cell.length_a   1.000
_cell.length_b   1.000
_cell.length_c   1.000
_cell.angle_alpha   90.00
_cell.angle_beta   90.00
_cell.angle_gamma   90.00
#
_symmetry.space_group_name_H-M   'P 1'
#
loop_
_entity.id
_entity.type
_entity.pdbx_description
1 polymer ?
#
loop_
_entity_poly.entity_id
_entity_poly.type
_entity_poly.pdbx_seq_one_letter_code
_entity_poly.pdbx_strand_id
1 'polypeptide(L)'
;GLPVDGTPGVKILTDLWERYGTVDSFDTAYWEGVVVAMIMERAFIRAHEKTGKITPASVNKALESFAGEDFGGLVPSVTYSQDDHGASFTARIVQVNEDGTYVPLTNFFTPGKEKIRILK
;
A
#
# COMPACT_ATOMS: atom_id res chain seq x y z
N GLY A 1 1.87 -5.91 2.02
CA GLY A 1 3.10 -6.68 2.13
C GLY A 1 3.67 -6.53 3.52
N LEU A 2 3.90 -7.65 4.19
CA LEU A 2 4.80 -7.80 5.34
C LEU A 2 6.17 -8.26 4.81
N PRO A 3 7.26 -8.13 5.58
CA PRO A 3 8.57 -8.62 5.17
C PRO A 3 8.57 -10.08 4.66
N VAL A 4 7.82 -10.94 5.35
CA VAL A 4 7.69 -12.37 5.01
C VAL A 4 7.01 -12.65 3.66
N ASP A 5 6.28 -11.68 3.09
CA ASP A 5 5.61 -11.88 1.80
C ASP A 5 6.59 -11.82 0.62
N GLY A 6 7.78 -11.23 0.79
CA GLY A 6 8.82 -11.18 -0.25
C GLY A 6 8.40 -10.47 -1.55
N THR A 7 7.43 -9.55 -1.50
CA THR A 7 6.91 -8.90 -2.70
C THR A 7 7.85 -7.79 -3.21
N PRO A 8 7.79 -7.40 -4.50
CA PRO A 8 8.61 -6.31 -5.02
C PRO A 8 8.47 -4.99 -4.25
N GLY A 9 7.26 -4.67 -3.79
CA GLY A 9 7.01 -3.48 -2.98
C GLY A 9 7.60 -3.57 -1.57
N VAL A 10 7.69 -4.77 -0.98
CA VAL A 10 8.42 -4.99 0.28
C VAL A 10 9.91 -4.74 0.08
N LYS A 11 10.47 -5.12 -1.07
CA LYS A 11 11.87 -4.79 -1.39
C LYS A 11 12.11 -3.28 -1.44
N ILE A 12 11.19 -2.51 -2.04
CA ILE A 12 11.29 -1.04 -2.05
C ILE A 12 11.32 -0.50 -0.62
N LEU A 13 10.43 -1.00 0.25
CA LEU A 13 10.40 -0.60 1.66
C LEU A 13 11.73 -0.87 2.36
N THR A 14 12.31 -2.06 2.20
CA THR A 14 13.59 -2.42 2.81
C THR A 14 14.74 -1.61 2.22
N ASP A 15 14.77 -1.38 0.90
CA ASP A 15 15.80 -0.57 0.25
C ASP A 15 15.78 0.88 0.77
N LEU A 16 14.60 1.47 0.97
CA LEU A 16 14.44 2.83 1.52
C LEU A 16 14.88 2.88 2.98
N TRP A 17 14.44 1.92 3.79
CA TRP A 17 14.86 1.81 5.18
C TRP A 17 16.39 1.68 5.27
N GLU A 18 17.02 0.72 4.58
CA GLU A 18 18.47 0.54 4.58
C GLU A 18 19.22 1.80 4.14
N ARG A 19 18.73 2.47 3.09
CA ARG A 19 19.35 3.68 2.56
C ARG A 19 19.30 4.86 3.53
N TYR A 20 18.17 5.04 4.21
CA TYR A 20 17.92 6.25 5.01
C TYR A 20 18.12 6.04 6.52
N GLY A 21 18.18 4.80 7.00
CA GLY A 21 18.44 4.46 8.41
C GLY A 21 17.45 5.09 9.39
N THR A 22 16.18 5.25 8.97
CA THR A 22 15.14 5.96 9.75
C THR A 22 14.38 5.06 10.71
N VAL A 23 14.46 3.75 10.50
CA VAL A 23 13.96 2.70 11.39
C VAL A 23 15.02 1.60 11.47
N ASP A 24 14.94 0.73 12.49
CA ASP A 24 15.86 -0.41 12.68
C ASP A 24 15.20 -1.77 12.40
N SER A 25 13.88 -1.78 12.23
CA SER A 25 13.07 -2.97 11.94
C SER A 25 11.83 -2.57 11.11
N PHE A 26 11.02 -3.55 10.68
CA PHE A 26 9.77 -3.24 10.01
C PHE A 26 8.82 -2.50 10.97
N ASP A 27 8.43 -1.30 10.58
CA ASP A 27 7.52 -0.43 11.33
C ASP A 27 6.28 -0.11 10.48
N THR A 28 5.09 -0.21 11.08
CA THR A 28 3.83 -0.03 10.36
C THR A 28 3.57 1.43 9.98
N ALA A 29 4.02 2.39 10.78
CA ALA A 29 3.88 3.81 10.45
C ALA A 29 4.84 4.21 9.32
N TYR A 30 6.06 3.65 9.32
CA TYR A 30 6.99 3.79 8.20
C TYR A 30 6.44 3.19 6.91
N TRP A 31 5.88 1.97 7.00
CA TRP A 31 5.17 1.32 5.90
C TRP A 31 4.04 2.20 5.33
N GLU A 32 3.20 2.77 6.20
CA GLU A 32 2.09 3.65 5.78
C GLU A 32 2.60 4.89 5.05
N GLY A 33 3.65 5.54 5.58
CA GLY A 33 4.27 6.70 4.94
C GLY A 33 4.81 6.38 3.54
N VAL A 34 5.48 5.24 3.37
CA VAL A 34 5.98 4.79 2.06
C VAL A 34 4.83 4.50 1.10
N VAL A 35 3.77 3.80 1.54
CA VAL A 35 2.60 3.51 0.70
C VAL A 35 1.92 4.80 0.22
N VAL A 36 1.67 5.75 1.12
CA VAL A 36 1.07 7.04 0.76
C VAL A 36 1.95 7.80 -0.23
N ALA A 37 3.27 7.81 -0.02
CA ALA A 37 4.21 8.44 -0.95
C ALA A 37 4.18 7.79 -2.34
N MET A 38 4.13 6.45 -2.43
CA MET A 38 4.03 5.72 -3.70
C MET A 38 2.73 6.05 -4.45
N ILE A 39 1.59 6.11 -3.74
CA ILE A 39 0.29 6.47 -4.33
C ILE A 39 0.34 7.90 -4.89
N MET A 40 0.86 8.84 -4.10
CA MET A 40 0.94 10.24 -4.50
C MET A 40 1.93 10.47 -5.66
N GLU A 41 3.07 9.78 -5.65
CA GLU A 41 4.05 9.83 -6.74
C GLU A 41 3.42 9.41 -8.07
N ARG A 42 2.72 8.28 -8.09
CA ARG A 42 2.01 7.83 -9.28
C ARG A 42 0.93 8.81 -9.73
N ALA A 43 0.23 9.43 -8.78
CA ALA A 43 -0.78 10.44 -9.09
C ALA A 43 -0.15 11.70 -9.70
N PHE A 44 1.01 12.14 -9.21
CA PHE A 44 1.74 13.27 -9.79
C PHE A 44 2.23 12.98 -11.22
N ILE A 45 2.80 11.79 -11.44
CA ILE A 45 3.21 11.34 -12.79
C ILE A 45 2.00 11.37 -13.73
N ARG A 46 0.90 10.72 -13.35
CA ARG A 46 -0.30 10.65 -14.18
C ARG A 46 -0.95 12.01 -14.42
N ALA A 47 -0.97 12.89 -13.42
CA ALA A 47 -1.44 14.26 -13.57
C ALA A 47 -0.61 15.05 -14.59
N HIS A 48 0.71 14.91 -14.51
CA HIS A 48 1.63 15.52 -15.46
C HIS A 48 1.45 14.94 -16.88
N GLU A 49 1.41 13.62 -17.04
CA GLU A 49 1.21 12.97 -18.34
C GLU A 49 -0.10 13.39 -19.02
N LYS A 50 -1.20 13.52 -18.27
CA LYS A 50 -2.51 13.86 -18.82
C LYS A 50 -2.70 15.36 -19.10
N THR A 51 -2.08 16.23 -18.32
CA THR A 51 -2.42 17.67 -18.33
C THR A 51 -1.23 18.61 -18.51
N GLY A 52 0.00 18.09 -18.43
CA GLY A 52 1.23 18.88 -18.40
C GLY A 52 1.42 19.71 -17.13
N LYS A 53 0.48 19.68 -16.17
CA LYS A 53 0.49 20.52 -14.96
C LYS A 53 0.21 19.70 -13.71
N ILE A 54 0.91 20.03 -12.63
CA ILE A 54 0.67 19.46 -11.31
C ILE A 54 -0.06 20.51 -10.48
N THR A 55 -1.36 20.34 -10.34
CA THR A 55 -2.24 21.18 -9.52
C THR A 55 -3.12 20.29 -8.65
N PRO A 56 -3.72 20.80 -7.55
CA PRO A 56 -4.62 20.01 -6.74
C PRO A 56 -5.74 19.34 -7.56
N ALA A 57 -6.30 20.07 -8.54
CA ALA A 57 -7.35 19.54 -9.40
C ALA A 57 -6.85 18.45 -10.38
N SER A 58 -5.64 18.58 -10.94
CA SER A 58 -5.11 17.55 -11.84
C SER A 58 -4.68 16.29 -11.08
N VAL A 59 -4.18 16.43 -9.85
CA VAL A 59 -3.83 15.33 -8.96
C VAL A 59 -5.07 14.59 -8.47
N ASN A 60 -6.12 15.30 -8.07
CA ASN A 60 -7.38 14.67 -7.66
C ASN A 60 -7.98 13.83 -8.82
N LYS A 61 -8.03 14.41 -10.03
CA LYS A 61 -8.48 13.67 -11.22
C LYS A 61 -7.58 12.48 -11.57
N ALA A 62 -6.28 12.57 -11.27
CA ALA A 62 -5.35 11.46 -11.48
C ALA A 62 -5.63 10.32 -10.49
N LEU A 63 -5.81 10.63 -9.20
CA LEU A 63 -6.20 9.68 -8.16
C LEU A 63 -7.52 9.01 -8.50
N GLU A 64 -8.58 9.78 -8.81
CA GLU A 64 -9.90 9.26 -9.22
C GLU A 64 -9.87 8.42 -10.51
N SER A 65 -8.73 8.38 -11.23
CA SER A 65 -8.53 7.50 -12.38
C SER A 65 -7.78 6.21 -12.06
N PHE A 66 -7.47 5.95 -10.78
CA PHE A 66 -6.84 4.71 -10.34
C PHE A 66 -7.86 3.59 -10.37
N ALA A 67 -7.55 2.54 -11.14
CA ALA A 67 -8.40 1.37 -11.28
C ALA A 67 -7.53 0.12 -11.14
N GLY A 68 -7.49 -0.44 -9.93
CA GLY A 68 -6.68 -1.63 -9.62
C GLY A 68 -5.17 -1.40 -9.71
N GLU A 69 -4.69 -0.22 -9.31
CA GLU A 69 -3.27 0.12 -9.33
C GLU A 69 -2.46 -0.80 -8.41
N ASP A 70 -1.50 -1.54 -8.98
CA ASP A 70 -0.59 -2.39 -8.22
C ASP A 70 0.67 -1.61 -7.79
N PHE A 71 1.01 -1.74 -6.52
CA PHE A 71 2.19 -1.17 -5.88
C PHE A 71 3.16 -2.27 -5.43
N GLY A 72 3.26 -3.32 -6.24
CA GLY A 72 4.16 -4.45 -6.02
C GLY A 72 3.78 -5.28 -4.80
N GLY A 73 2.48 -5.39 -4.50
CA GLY A 73 1.97 -6.12 -3.33
C GLY A 73 2.31 -5.51 -1.96
N LEU A 74 2.85 -4.30 -1.89
CA LEU A 74 3.09 -3.60 -0.60
C LEU A 74 1.77 -3.23 0.09
N VAL A 75 0.75 -2.92 -0.69
CA VAL A 75 -0.64 -2.65 -0.30
C VAL A 75 -1.54 -3.39 -1.29
N PRO A 76 -2.78 -3.79 -0.93
CA PRO A 76 -3.74 -4.28 -1.92
C PRO A 76 -3.94 -3.26 -3.05
N SER A 77 -4.33 -3.74 -4.24
CA SER A 77 -4.51 -2.88 -5.41
C SER A 77 -5.45 -1.71 -5.10
N VAL A 78 -5.04 -0.51 -5.50
CA VAL A 78 -5.73 0.73 -5.15
C VAL A 78 -6.68 1.14 -6.27
N THR A 79 -7.91 1.43 -5.89
CA THR A 79 -8.94 2.02 -6.75
C THR A 79 -9.52 3.23 -6.04
N TYR A 80 -9.63 4.33 -6.77
CA TYR A 80 -10.41 5.48 -6.35
C TYR A 80 -11.42 5.81 -7.44
N SER A 81 -12.51 6.40 -7.04
CA SER A 81 -13.54 6.93 -7.92
C SER A 81 -14.04 8.24 -7.35
N GLN A 82 -14.89 8.97 -8.09
CA GLN A 82 -15.42 10.23 -7.61
C GLN A 82 -16.29 10.08 -6.34
N ASP A 83 -16.86 8.89 -6.13
CA ASP A 83 -17.79 8.57 -5.04
C ASP A 83 -17.19 7.63 -3.97
N ASP A 84 -16.03 7.01 -4.22
CA ASP A 84 -15.32 6.16 -3.27
C ASP A 84 -13.81 6.48 -3.24
N HIS A 85 -13.37 7.03 -2.10
CA HIS A 85 -11.98 7.37 -1.80
C HIS A 85 -11.31 6.39 -0.82
N GLY A 86 -11.83 5.17 -0.68
CA GLY A 86 -11.35 4.16 0.27
C GLY A 86 -10.07 3.42 -0.13
N ALA A 87 -9.56 3.60 -1.34
CA ALA A 87 -8.38 2.93 -1.92
C ALA A 87 -8.55 1.41 -2.11
N SER A 88 -8.61 0.68 -1.01
CA SER A 88 -8.82 -0.76 -0.97
C SER A 88 -9.58 -1.12 0.30
N PHE A 89 -10.52 -2.07 0.21
CA PHE A 89 -11.28 -2.54 1.37
C PHE A 89 -11.02 -4.02 1.65
N THR A 90 -9.73 -4.36 1.72
CA THR A 90 -9.25 -5.73 1.95
C THR A 90 -8.27 -5.72 3.11
N ALA A 91 -8.41 -6.68 4.02
CA ALA A 91 -7.57 -6.80 5.20
C ALA A 91 -7.07 -8.23 5.39
N ARG A 92 -6.06 -8.40 6.24
CA ARG A 92 -5.67 -9.71 6.80
C ARG A 92 -5.35 -9.53 8.27
N ILE A 93 -5.49 -10.59 9.05
CA ILE A 93 -5.13 -10.60 10.46
C ILE A 93 -3.71 -11.13 10.58
N VAL A 94 -2.91 -10.49 11.43
CA VAL A 94 -1.50 -10.79 11.64
C VAL A 94 -1.22 -10.96 13.14
N GLN A 95 -0.29 -11.84 13.47
CA GLN A 95 0.30 -11.94 14.80
C GLN A 95 1.55 -11.08 14.84
N VAL A 96 1.70 -10.31 15.93
CA VAL A 96 2.93 -9.60 16.26
C VAL A 96 3.66 -10.42 17.31
N ASN A 97 4.90 -10.80 17.01
CA ASN A 97 5.75 -11.54 17.93
C ASN A 97 6.50 -10.58 18.86
N GLU A 98 7.02 -11.08 19.98
CA GLU A 98 7.78 -10.29 20.96
C GLU A 98 9.05 -9.66 20.37
N ASP A 99 9.61 -10.26 19.32
CA ASP A 99 10.78 -9.77 18.58
C ASP A 99 10.42 -8.70 17.53
N GLY A 100 9.15 -8.26 17.48
CA GLY A 100 8.65 -7.27 16.52
C GLY A 100 8.41 -7.82 15.12
N THR A 101 8.58 -9.12 14.89
CA THR A 101 8.23 -9.74 13.60
C THR A 101 6.73 -9.96 13.46
N TYR A 102 6.26 -10.00 12.22
CA TYR A 102 4.84 -10.14 11.89
C TYR A 102 4.61 -11.42 11.09
N VAL A 103 3.64 -12.21 11.51
CA VAL A 103 3.24 -13.46 10.84
C VAL A 103 1.78 -13.36 10.42
N PRO A 104 1.43 -13.56 9.13
CA PRO A 104 0.04 -13.57 8.71
C PRO A 104 -0.70 -14.78 9.30
N LEU A 105 -1.84 -14.55 9.95
CA LEU A 105 -2.72 -15.60 10.47
C LEU A 105 -3.84 -15.96 9.50
N THR A 106 -4.14 -15.07 8.54
CA THR A 106 -5.22 -15.27 7.57
C THR A 106 -4.81 -14.90 6.16
N ASN A 107 -5.58 -15.39 5.17
CA ASN A 107 -5.58 -14.78 3.85
C ASN A 107 -6.04 -13.31 3.91
N PHE A 108 -5.84 -12.58 2.81
CA PHE A 108 -6.55 -11.33 2.57
C PHE A 108 -8.04 -11.60 2.32
N PHE A 109 -8.90 -10.79 2.92
CA PHE A 109 -10.36 -10.88 2.82
C PHE A 109 -11.02 -9.50 2.89
N THR A 110 -12.20 -9.39 2.31
CA THR A 110 -13.09 -8.23 2.42
C THR A 110 -14.00 -8.41 3.64
N PRO A 111 -13.88 -7.56 4.68
CA PRO A 111 -14.71 -7.67 5.88
C PRO A 111 -16.22 -7.66 5.55
N GLY A 112 -16.97 -8.60 6.12
CA GLY A 112 -18.41 -8.73 5.92
C GLY A 112 -18.85 -9.32 4.56
N LYS A 113 -17.92 -9.61 3.64
CA LYS A 113 -18.23 -10.22 2.33
C LYS A 113 -17.60 -11.59 2.15
N GLU A 114 -16.33 -11.75 2.52
CA GLU A 114 -15.55 -12.96 2.26
C GLU A 114 -15.31 -13.79 3.51
N LYS A 115 -15.11 -15.10 3.33
CA LYS A 115 -14.75 -16.01 4.43
C LYS A 115 -13.27 -15.87 4.78
N ILE A 116 -13.01 -15.69 6.08
CA ILE A 116 -11.65 -15.73 6.63
C ILE A 116 -11.15 -17.18 6.61
N ARG A 117 -9.95 -17.41 6.07
CA ARG A 117 -9.22 -18.68 6.13
C ARG A 117 -8.00 -18.50 7.01
N ILE A 118 -7.89 -19.35 8.03
CA ILE A 118 -6.72 -19.40 8.90
C ILE A 118 -5.58 -20.08 8.14
N LEU A 119 -4.41 -19.46 8.13
CA LEU A 119 -3.18 -20.03 7.59
C LEU A 119 -2.60 -20.99 8.63
N LYS A 120 -2.28 -22.22 8.22
CA LYS A 120 -1.64 -23.23 9.07
C LYS A 120 -0.13 -23.17 8.94
#